data_AF-A0A8J2KK39-F1
#
_entry.id   AF-A0A8J2KK39-F1
#
_cell.length_a   1.000
_cell.length_b   1.000
_cell.length_c   1.000
_cell.angle_alpha   90.00
_cell.angle_beta   90.00
_cell.angle_gamma   90.00
#
_symmetry.space_group_name_H-M   'P 1'
#
loop_
_entity.id
_entity.type
_entity.pdbx_description
1 polymer ?
#
loop_
_entity_poly.entity_id
_entity_poly.type
_entity_poly.pdbx_seq_one_letter_code
_entity_poly.pdbx_strand_id
1 'polypeptide(L)'
;TTPGSVEIVGTAVNPATVLALNRHTNLRIIKESVLVRDKNNASLPIRDIMDPENSQVYIIQLVQPITLGESYTISMNFVGVIQAGTSGLYRGYYTDKDGAEKRIAVTQFESKGARMAFPCFDEPSFNSKFTISLARRGDTGYSTLCNANQRVTGEADPNQPGWVWDHYFETVKMPTYLVAIVISDFTSETAPDGLFDKPVKIYGVPELMARGGGAFSASTSAKVMKKLEEIFEHKYEMPKLDSVAVPRNYFAAGAMENWGLITYRFEIRSVFFFILALIHTVFTSI
;
A
#
# COMPACT_ATOMS: atom_id res chain seq x y z
N THR A 1 -1.44 13.49 12.15
CA THR A 1 -2.19 12.21 12.13
C THR A 1 -2.97 12.14 10.84
N THR A 2 -3.47 10.97 10.47
CA THR A 2 -4.35 10.76 9.32
C THR A 2 -5.56 9.94 9.78
N PRO A 3 -6.80 10.39 9.51
CA PRO A 3 -7.96 9.53 9.68
C PRO A 3 -7.94 8.42 8.61
N GLY A 4 -8.61 7.32 8.89
CA GLY A 4 -8.80 6.22 7.97
C GLY A 4 -10.00 5.36 8.36
N SER A 5 -10.47 4.57 7.42
CA SER A 5 -11.49 3.55 7.62
C SER A 5 -11.05 2.27 6.93
N VAL A 6 -11.36 1.12 7.51
CA VAL A 6 -11.11 -0.17 6.89
C VAL A 6 -12.35 -1.04 6.98
N GLU A 7 -12.58 -1.82 5.93
CA GLU A 7 -13.54 -2.89 5.88
C GLU A 7 -12.80 -4.19 5.51
N ILE A 8 -12.95 -5.21 6.33
CA ILE A 8 -12.27 -6.50 6.20
C ILE A 8 -13.34 -7.56 6.04
N VAL A 9 -13.37 -8.19 4.87
CA VAL A 9 -14.29 -9.28 4.55
C VAL A 9 -13.53 -10.60 4.67
N GLY A 10 -14.09 -11.57 5.40
CA GLY A 10 -13.47 -12.88 5.59
C GLY A 10 -14.49 -13.98 5.84
N THR A 11 -14.07 -15.22 5.59
CA THR A 11 -14.89 -16.42 5.85
C THR A 11 -14.41 -17.11 7.11
N ALA A 12 -15.34 -17.45 8.00
CA ALA A 12 -15.02 -18.16 9.23
C ALA A 12 -14.57 -19.59 8.93
N VAL A 13 -13.35 -19.94 9.37
CA VAL A 13 -12.81 -21.31 9.24
C VAL A 13 -13.04 -22.16 10.49
N ASN A 14 -13.47 -21.54 11.59
CA ASN A 14 -13.86 -22.18 12.84
C ASN A 14 -14.94 -21.33 13.52
N PRO A 15 -15.87 -21.92 14.28
CA PRO A 15 -16.75 -21.15 15.15
C PRO A 15 -15.94 -20.42 16.23
N ALA A 16 -16.18 -19.12 16.38
CA ALA A 16 -15.43 -18.29 17.33
C ALA A 16 -16.27 -17.11 17.83
N THR A 17 -16.12 -16.76 19.11
CA THR A 17 -16.70 -15.52 19.67
C THR A 17 -15.65 -14.41 19.77
N VAL A 18 -14.38 -14.71 19.49
CA VAL A 18 -13.25 -13.78 19.62
C VAL A 18 -12.66 -13.57 18.25
N LEU A 19 -12.62 -12.31 17.81
CA LEU A 19 -11.89 -11.89 16.61
C LEU A 19 -10.69 -11.06 17.06
N ALA A 20 -9.48 -11.54 16.77
CA ALA A 20 -8.24 -10.85 17.07
C ALA A 20 -7.57 -10.42 15.75
N LEU A 21 -7.35 -9.12 15.60
CA LEU A 21 -6.63 -8.54 14.47
C LEU A 21 -5.40 -7.78 14.95
N ASN A 22 -4.47 -7.49 14.06
CA ASN A 22 -3.28 -6.71 14.36
C ASN A 22 -3.55 -5.21 14.21
N ARG A 23 -3.03 -4.44 15.16
CA ARG A 23 -2.88 -2.99 15.07
C ARG A 23 -1.64 -2.61 15.85
N HIS A 24 -0.90 -1.59 15.42
CA HIS A 24 0.22 -1.05 16.20
C HIS A 24 -0.26 0.08 17.12
N THR A 25 0.49 0.37 18.19
CA THR A 25 0.16 1.39 19.20
C THR A 25 0.12 2.83 18.66
N ASN A 26 0.58 3.06 17.43
CA ASN A 26 0.49 4.34 16.73
C ASN A 26 -0.86 4.54 16.01
N LEU A 27 -1.69 3.50 15.95
CA LEU A 27 -3.06 3.55 15.46
C LEU A 27 -4.03 3.53 16.63
N ARG A 28 -4.94 4.50 16.65
CA ARG A 28 -6.08 4.55 17.58
C ARG A 28 -7.35 4.23 16.83
N ILE A 29 -7.95 3.07 17.09
CA ILE A 29 -9.27 2.70 16.57
C ILE A 29 -10.34 3.48 17.33
N ILE A 30 -11.34 3.98 16.60
CA ILE A 30 -12.51 4.64 17.19
C ILE A 30 -13.47 3.54 17.62
N LYS A 31 -13.50 3.22 18.92
CA LYS A 31 -14.21 2.05 19.47
C LYS A 31 -15.69 2.00 19.04
N GLU A 32 -16.34 3.15 18.99
CA GLU A 32 -17.76 3.31 18.66
C GLU A 32 -18.06 3.05 17.17
N SER A 33 -17.04 3.05 16.31
CA SER A 33 -17.18 2.79 14.87
C SER A 33 -17.04 1.30 14.52
N VAL A 34 -16.64 0.46 15.47
CA VAL A 34 -16.38 -0.96 15.20
C VAL A 34 -17.70 -1.70 15.01
N LEU A 35 -17.87 -2.31 13.84
CA LEU A 35 -19.04 -3.10 13.49
C LEU A 35 -18.61 -4.44 12.89
N VAL A 36 -19.30 -5.50 13.27
CA VAL A 36 -19.18 -6.83 12.67
C VAL A 36 -20.54 -7.18 12.06
N ARG A 37 -20.56 -7.51 10.77
CA ARG A 37 -21.79 -7.86 10.05
C ARG A 37 -21.70 -9.24 9.42
N ASP A 38 -22.82 -9.94 9.31
CA ASP A 38 -22.93 -11.20 8.59
C ASP A 38 -23.01 -11.00 7.06
N LYS A 39 -23.13 -12.11 6.32
CA LYS A 39 -23.31 -12.14 4.86
C LYS A 39 -24.57 -11.42 4.36
N ASN A 40 -25.55 -11.17 5.23
CA ASN A 40 -26.80 -10.46 4.93
C ASN A 40 -26.72 -8.99 5.38
N ASN A 41 -25.53 -8.51 5.76
CA ASN A 41 -25.29 -7.17 6.29
C ASN A 41 -25.99 -6.90 7.65
N ALA A 42 -26.41 -7.93 8.38
CA ALA A 42 -26.97 -7.81 9.72
C ALA A 42 -25.85 -7.67 10.75
N SER A 43 -25.97 -6.70 11.66
CA SER A 43 -24.96 -6.46 12.70
C SER A 43 -24.97 -7.56 13.76
N LEU A 44 -23.81 -8.11 14.06
CA LEU A 44 -23.61 -9.00 15.21
C LEU A 44 -23.40 -8.14 16.46
N PRO A 45 -24.03 -8.48 17.60
CA PRO A 45 -23.81 -7.77 18.85
C PRO A 45 -22.42 -8.08 19.40
N ILE A 46 -21.69 -7.00 19.70
CA ILE A 46 -20.37 -7.03 20.33
C ILE A 46 -20.57 -6.94 21.84
N ARG A 47 -20.03 -7.92 22.58
CA ARG A 47 -20.04 -7.97 24.04
C ARG A 47 -19.01 -7.01 24.62
N ASP A 48 -17.79 -7.04 24.09
CA ASP A 48 -16.70 -6.18 24.54
C ASP A 48 -15.64 -5.99 23.45
N ILE A 49 -14.82 -4.97 23.61
CA ILE A 49 -13.64 -4.72 22.79
C ILE A 49 -12.48 -4.42 23.73
N MET A 50 -11.41 -5.21 23.58
CA MET A 50 -10.19 -5.09 24.36
C MET A 50 -9.06 -4.58 23.47
N ASP A 51 -8.37 -3.54 23.96
CA ASP A 51 -7.22 -2.94 23.29
C ASP A 51 -6.02 -2.83 24.26
N PRO A 52 -5.25 -3.91 24.47
CA PRO A 52 -4.21 -3.92 25.50
C PRO A 52 -3.05 -2.96 25.15
N GLU A 53 -2.69 -2.08 26.10
CA GLU A 53 -1.82 -0.90 25.89
C GLU A 53 -0.39 -1.19 25.39
N ASN A 54 0.10 -2.42 25.52
CA ASN A 54 1.44 -2.83 25.05
C ASN A 54 1.40 -4.05 24.12
N SER A 55 0.26 -4.26 23.45
CA SER A 55 0.10 -5.32 22.47
C SER A 55 0.02 -4.76 21.05
N GLN A 56 0.24 -5.63 20.06
CA GLN A 56 -0.06 -5.33 18.66
C GLN A 56 -1.33 -6.04 18.19
N VAL A 57 -2.29 -6.21 19.10
CA VAL A 57 -3.53 -6.95 18.87
C VAL A 57 -4.72 -6.10 19.33
N TYR A 58 -5.80 -6.16 18.57
CA TYR A 58 -7.09 -5.60 18.91
C TYR A 58 -8.13 -6.71 18.91
N ILE A 59 -8.90 -6.82 19.98
CA ILE A 59 -9.77 -7.97 20.20
C ILE A 59 -11.22 -7.52 20.26
N ILE A 60 -12.04 -8.13 19.41
CA ILE A 60 -13.50 -7.94 19.37
C ILE A 60 -14.14 -9.22 19.92
N GLN A 61 -14.85 -9.10 21.04
CA GLN A 61 -15.58 -10.19 21.67
C GLN A 61 -17.05 -10.08 21.27
N LEU A 62 -17.56 -11.05 20.52
CA LEU A 62 -18.95 -11.17 20.11
C LEU A 62 -19.80 -11.84 21.21
N VAL A 63 -21.10 -11.56 21.21
CA VAL A 63 -22.06 -12.24 22.10
C VAL A 63 -22.32 -13.67 21.61
N GLN A 64 -22.51 -13.86 20.31
CA GLN A 64 -22.68 -15.16 19.66
C GLN A 64 -21.47 -15.54 18.81
N PRO A 65 -21.18 -16.84 18.65
CA PRO A 65 -20.10 -17.27 17.78
C PRO A 65 -20.41 -16.99 16.31
N ILE A 66 -19.38 -16.67 15.53
CA ILE A 66 -19.45 -16.76 14.07
C ILE A 66 -19.65 -18.22 13.65
N THR A 67 -20.36 -18.43 12.56
CA THR A 67 -20.69 -19.74 12.01
C THR A 67 -19.62 -20.19 11.02
N LEU A 68 -19.18 -21.43 11.13
CA LEU A 68 -18.25 -22.05 10.17
C LEU A 68 -18.75 -21.90 8.73
N GLY A 69 -17.86 -21.46 7.83
CA GLY A 69 -18.13 -21.33 6.40
C GLY A 69 -18.91 -20.08 6.00
N GLU A 70 -19.37 -19.27 6.95
CA GLU A 70 -20.06 -18.01 6.64
C GLU A 70 -19.09 -16.84 6.50
N SER A 71 -19.47 -15.87 5.65
CA SER A 71 -18.73 -14.64 5.45
C SER A 71 -19.18 -13.56 6.42
N TYR A 72 -18.21 -12.79 6.91
CA TYR A 72 -18.40 -11.68 7.83
C TYR A 72 -17.60 -10.47 7.36
N THR A 73 -18.08 -9.30 7.75
CA THR A 73 -17.45 -8.02 7.47
C THR A 73 -17.14 -7.30 8.77
N ILE A 74 -15.86 -6.99 9.01
CA ILE A 74 -15.41 -6.15 10.14
C ILE A 74 -15.13 -4.76 9.58
N SER A 75 -15.80 -3.73 10.07
CA SER A 75 -15.54 -2.34 9.69
C SER A 75 -15.18 -1.49 10.89
N MET A 76 -14.25 -0.56 10.71
CA MET A 76 -13.83 0.36 11.76
C MET A 76 -13.15 1.61 11.20
N ASN A 77 -13.31 2.72 11.90
CA ASN A 77 -12.57 3.95 11.69
C ASN A 77 -11.40 4.02 12.66
N PHE A 78 -10.31 4.64 12.23
CA PHE A 78 -9.11 4.81 13.03
C PHE A 78 -8.41 6.13 12.72
N VAL A 79 -7.52 6.53 13.62
CA VAL A 79 -6.62 7.66 13.44
C VAL A 79 -5.19 7.14 13.61
N GLY A 80 -4.38 7.29 12.56
CA GLY A 80 -2.98 6.88 12.56
C GLY A 80 -2.01 8.05 12.58
N VAL A 81 -0.76 7.77 12.95
CA VAL A 81 0.35 8.73 12.85
C VAL A 81 1.18 8.38 11.62
N ILE A 82 1.40 9.37 10.74
CA ILE A 82 2.42 9.27 9.69
C ILE A 82 3.78 9.35 10.39
N GLN A 83 4.52 8.25 10.36
CA GLN A 83 5.75 8.07 11.12
C GLN A 83 6.88 8.97 10.59
N ALA A 84 7.84 9.30 11.46
CA ALA A 84 9.09 9.98 11.06
C ALA A 84 10.22 9.01 10.70
N GLY A 85 10.07 7.71 11.00
CA GLY A 85 11.02 6.65 10.62
C GLY A 85 10.81 6.16 9.19
N THR A 86 11.21 4.92 8.91
CA THR A 86 11.10 4.29 7.58
C THR A 86 10.30 2.98 7.61
N SER A 87 9.28 2.90 8.47
CA SER A 87 8.43 1.73 8.67
C SER A 87 6.97 2.15 8.84
N GLY A 88 6.04 1.31 8.37
CA GLY A 88 4.63 1.66 8.29
C GLY A 88 4.38 2.70 7.22
N LEU A 89 3.36 3.54 7.40
CA LEU A 89 3.18 4.76 6.61
C LEU A 89 4.01 5.88 7.25
N TYR A 90 5.02 6.37 6.54
CA TYR A 90 5.96 7.35 7.04
C TYR A 90 6.11 8.55 6.09
N ARG A 91 6.63 9.65 6.62
CA ARG A 91 6.93 10.86 5.86
C ARG A 91 8.42 10.94 5.53
N GLY A 92 8.71 11.30 4.29
CA GLY A 92 10.04 11.68 3.84
C GLY A 92 10.07 13.12 3.34
N TYR A 93 11.27 13.58 2.98
CA TYR A 93 11.49 14.94 2.50
C TYR A 93 12.50 14.96 1.34
N TYR A 94 12.39 15.95 0.47
CA TYR A 94 13.44 16.30 -0.47
C TYR A 94 13.43 17.82 -0.71
N THR A 95 14.54 18.37 -1.16
CA THR A 95 14.63 19.77 -1.55
C THR A 95 14.43 19.86 -3.06
N ASP A 96 13.49 20.69 -3.50
CA ASP A 96 13.28 20.93 -4.93
C ASP A 96 14.36 21.86 -5.52
N LYS A 97 14.29 22.08 -6.84
CA LYS A 97 15.25 22.93 -7.58
C LYS A 97 15.27 24.38 -7.11
N ASP A 98 14.19 24.85 -6.50
CA ASP A 98 14.02 26.22 -6.03
C ASP A 98 14.42 26.36 -4.55
N GLY A 99 14.93 25.28 -3.94
CA GLY A 99 15.39 25.25 -2.54
C GLY A 99 14.28 25.00 -1.53
N ALA A 100 13.04 24.75 -1.96
CA ALA A 100 11.92 24.51 -1.07
C ALA A 100 11.90 23.05 -0.59
N GLU A 101 11.63 22.84 0.69
CA GLU A 101 11.43 21.50 1.25
C GLU A 101 10.06 20.97 0.85
N LYS A 102 10.06 19.81 0.18
CA LYS A 102 8.88 19.05 -0.21
C LYS A 102 8.75 17.82 0.65
N ARG A 103 7.51 17.47 0.98
CA ARG A 103 7.17 16.29 1.78
C ARG A 103 6.71 15.16 0.89
N ILE A 104 6.98 13.93 1.27
CA ILE A 104 6.39 12.74 0.65
C ILE A 104 5.82 11.85 1.75
N ALA A 105 4.83 11.04 1.43
CA ALA A 105 4.42 9.91 2.26
C ALA A 105 4.69 8.61 1.50
N VAL A 106 5.28 7.63 2.16
CA VAL A 106 5.68 6.35 1.57
C VAL A 106 5.39 5.24 2.60
N THR A 107 5.10 4.04 2.12
CA THR A 107 4.95 2.86 2.96
C THR A 107 6.17 1.95 2.89
N GLN A 108 6.53 1.33 4.01
CA GLN A 108 7.41 0.16 4.07
C GLN A 108 6.80 -0.79 5.10
N PHE A 109 6.17 -1.87 4.62
CA PHE A 109 5.42 -2.78 5.48
C PHE A 109 6.14 -4.09 5.78
N GLU A 110 7.19 -4.44 5.04
CA GLU A 110 7.92 -5.65 5.37
C GLU A 110 8.69 -5.50 6.71
N SER A 111 8.54 -6.43 7.66
CA SER A 111 7.69 -7.64 7.64
C SER A 111 6.36 -7.51 8.38
N LYS A 112 6.19 -6.50 9.25
CA LYS A 112 5.01 -6.32 10.13
C LYS A 112 4.58 -4.86 10.27
N GLY A 113 4.80 -4.07 9.22
CA GLY A 113 4.54 -2.63 9.19
C GLY A 113 3.12 -2.28 8.72
N ALA A 114 2.38 -3.20 8.09
CA ALA A 114 1.03 -2.89 7.59
C ALA A 114 0.07 -2.54 8.73
N ARG A 115 0.17 -3.25 9.86
CA ARG A 115 -0.55 -2.96 11.12
C ARG A 115 -0.27 -1.57 11.71
N MET A 116 0.76 -0.85 11.22
CA MET A 116 1.04 0.54 11.60
C MET A 116 0.29 1.58 10.75
N ALA A 117 -0.28 1.17 9.63
CA ALA A 117 -1.02 2.03 8.71
C ALA A 117 -2.54 1.78 8.77
N PHE A 118 -2.97 0.52 8.91
CA PHE A 118 -4.37 0.15 9.07
C PHE A 118 -4.49 -1.13 9.92
N PRO A 119 -5.57 -1.32 10.69
CA PRO A 119 -5.85 -2.58 11.38
C PRO A 119 -6.09 -3.72 10.37
N CYS A 120 -5.44 -4.88 10.55
CA CYS A 120 -5.52 -6.00 9.61
C CYS A 120 -5.05 -7.34 10.22
N PHE A 121 -5.23 -8.45 9.49
CA PHE A 121 -4.58 -9.73 9.80
C PHE A 121 -3.18 -9.73 9.20
N ASP A 122 -2.19 -9.19 9.93
CA ASP A 122 -0.87 -8.86 9.41
C ASP A 122 0.13 -10.02 9.56
N GLU A 123 -0.23 -11.16 8.99
CA GLU A 123 0.61 -12.35 8.89
C GLU A 123 0.62 -12.81 7.41
N PRO A 124 1.78 -13.20 6.85
CA PRO A 124 1.91 -13.46 5.41
C PRO A 124 0.98 -14.54 4.82
N SER A 125 0.42 -15.43 5.66
CA SER A 125 -0.52 -16.46 5.21
C SER A 125 -1.93 -15.93 4.92
N PHE A 126 -2.28 -14.72 5.40
CA PHE A 126 -3.60 -14.11 5.19
C PHE A 126 -3.64 -13.26 3.92
N ASN A 127 -3.32 -13.88 2.78
CA ASN A 127 -3.40 -13.23 1.49
C ASN A 127 -4.82 -12.71 1.23
N SER A 128 -4.93 -11.44 0.85
CA SER A 128 -6.19 -10.73 0.68
C SER A 128 -6.15 -9.88 -0.59
N LYS A 129 -7.32 -9.50 -1.08
CA LYS A 129 -7.42 -8.48 -2.12
C LYS A 129 -7.61 -7.11 -1.48
N PHE A 130 -7.04 -6.07 -2.07
CA PHE A 130 -7.09 -4.73 -1.51
C PHE A 130 -7.75 -3.78 -2.50
N THR A 131 -8.76 -3.04 -2.05
CA THR A 131 -9.32 -1.88 -2.74
C THR A 131 -8.97 -0.65 -1.92
N ILE A 132 -8.17 0.25 -2.50
CA ILE A 132 -7.57 1.37 -1.77
C ILE A 132 -8.09 2.69 -2.33
N SER A 133 -8.39 3.62 -1.42
CA SER A 133 -8.76 5.00 -1.74
C SER A 133 -7.90 5.93 -0.90
N LEU A 134 -7.34 6.96 -1.54
CA LEU A 134 -6.39 7.88 -0.91
C LEU A 134 -6.87 9.32 -1.07
N ALA A 135 -7.01 10.02 0.04
CA ALA A 135 -7.32 11.45 0.03
C ALA A 135 -6.02 12.27 -0.01
N ARG A 136 -6.03 13.33 -0.82
CA ARG A 136 -4.95 14.33 -0.88
C ARG A 136 -5.52 15.72 -1.14
N ARG A 137 -4.69 16.75 -0.92
CA ARG A 137 -5.00 18.11 -1.35
C ARG A 137 -5.02 18.21 -2.87
N GLY A 138 -6.08 18.76 -3.43
CA GLY A 138 -6.23 18.91 -4.89
C GLY A 138 -5.39 20.06 -5.48
N ASP A 139 -4.95 21.01 -4.66
CA ASP A 139 -4.30 22.26 -5.06
C ASP A 139 -2.77 22.26 -4.89
N THR A 140 -2.16 21.13 -4.52
CA THR A 140 -0.72 21.05 -4.21
C THR A 140 0.13 20.48 -5.35
N GLY A 141 -0.48 19.96 -6.42
CA GLY A 141 0.23 19.21 -7.46
C GLY A 141 0.67 17.80 -7.04
N TYR A 142 0.27 17.35 -5.84
CA TYR A 142 0.55 15.99 -5.39
C TYR A 142 -0.35 14.99 -6.12
N SER A 143 0.20 13.81 -6.38
CA SER A 143 -0.51 12.62 -6.85
C SER A 143 -0.40 11.51 -5.80
N THR A 144 -1.20 10.47 -5.97
CA THR A 144 -1.06 9.24 -5.19
C THR A 144 -0.66 8.09 -6.11
N LEU A 145 0.01 7.09 -5.56
CA LEU A 145 0.32 5.82 -6.23
C LEU A 145 -0.02 4.67 -5.30
N CYS A 146 -0.48 3.57 -5.90
CA CYS A 146 -0.80 2.31 -5.22
C CYS A 146 -0.43 1.11 -6.11
N ASN A 147 -0.55 -0.11 -5.56
CA ASN A 147 -0.29 -1.37 -6.25
C ASN A 147 -1.10 -1.53 -7.55
N ALA A 148 -2.41 -1.26 -7.50
CA ALA A 148 -3.33 -1.44 -8.62
C ALA A 148 -3.40 -0.22 -9.54
N ASN A 149 -4.08 -0.37 -10.68
CA ASN A 149 -4.39 0.75 -11.57
C ASN A 149 -5.34 1.74 -10.90
N GLN A 150 -5.18 3.01 -11.22
CA GLN A 150 -6.08 4.07 -10.79
C GLN A 150 -7.41 3.97 -11.56
N ARG A 151 -8.53 4.01 -10.82
CA ARG A 151 -9.90 3.95 -11.34
C ARG A 151 -10.50 5.35 -11.50
N VAL A 152 -10.30 6.19 -10.49
CA VAL A 152 -10.78 7.59 -10.44
C VAL A 152 -9.68 8.44 -9.83
N THR A 153 -9.49 9.66 -10.33
CA THR A 153 -8.58 10.63 -9.71
C THR A 153 -9.26 11.97 -9.52
N GLY A 154 -8.92 12.63 -8.41
CA GLY A 154 -9.35 14.00 -8.17
C GLY A 154 -10.84 14.14 -7.87
N GLU A 155 -11.52 13.08 -7.41
CA GLU A 155 -12.93 13.15 -7.02
C GLU A 155 -13.06 14.04 -5.78
N ALA A 156 -13.79 15.15 -5.88
CA ALA A 156 -13.88 16.11 -4.78
C ALA A 156 -14.49 15.47 -3.52
N ASP A 157 -13.87 15.69 -2.36
CA ASP A 157 -14.45 15.25 -1.09
C ASP A 157 -15.66 16.14 -0.75
N PRO A 158 -16.89 15.58 -0.68
CA PRO A 158 -18.08 16.37 -0.40
C PRO A 158 -18.10 16.95 1.02
N ASN A 159 -17.32 16.39 1.94
CA ASN A 159 -17.26 16.77 3.34
C ASN A 159 -16.02 17.62 3.67
N GLN A 160 -15.06 17.73 2.76
CA GLN A 160 -13.80 18.43 3.02
C GLN A 160 -13.32 19.27 1.81
N PRO A 161 -13.73 20.56 1.71
CA PRO A 161 -13.33 21.43 0.61
C PRO A 161 -11.81 21.48 0.40
N GLY A 162 -11.39 21.38 -0.87
CA GLY A 162 -9.99 21.37 -1.28
C GLY A 162 -9.29 20.00 -1.18
N TRP A 163 -9.95 18.99 -0.62
CA TRP A 163 -9.49 17.61 -0.67
C TRP A 163 -10.15 16.85 -1.82
N VAL A 164 -9.41 15.90 -2.35
CA VAL A 164 -9.84 15.02 -3.43
C VAL A 164 -9.44 13.58 -3.14
N TRP A 165 -10.22 12.64 -3.65
CA TRP A 165 -10.00 11.21 -3.57
C TRP A 165 -9.46 10.66 -4.89
N ASP A 166 -8.44 9.83 -4.77
CA ASP A 166 -8.01 8.92 -5.83
C ASP A 166 -8.42 7.49 -5.43
N HIS A 167 -9.14 6.80 -6.30
CA HIS A 167 -9.65 5.45 -6.08
C HIS A 167 -8.93 4.46 -7.00
N TYR A 168 -8.55 3.30 -6.47
CA TYR A 168 -7.84 2.26 -7.19
C TYR A 168 -8.72 1.03 -7.43
N PHE A 169 -8.42 0.28 -8.48
CA PHE A 169 -9.01 -1.03 -8.69
C PHE A 169 -8.56 -2.03 -7.62
N GLU A 170 -9.31 -3.12 -7.47
CA GLU A 170 -8.96 -4.23 -6.58
C GLU A 170 -7.65 -4.89 -7.04
N THR A 171 -6.76 -5.20 -6.10
CA THR A 171 -5.51 -5.95 -6.39
C THR A 171 -5.78 -7.44 -6.63
N VAL A 172 -4.78 -8.14 -7.15
CA VAL A 172 -4.72 -9.60 -6.98
C VAL A 172 -4.62 -9.97 -5.49
N LYS A 173 -4.83 -11.25 -5.18
CA LYS A 173 -4.72 -11.75 -3.80
C LYS A 173 -3.25 -11.74 -3.38
N MET A 174 -2.89 -10.93 -2.39
CA MET A 174 -1.50 -10.72 -1.96
C MET A 174 -1.39 -10.56 -0.44
N PRO A 175 -0.22 -10.78 0.18
CA PRO A 175 -0.02 -10.54 1.61
C PRO A 175 -0.02 -9.04 1.95
N THR A 176 -0.35 -8.71 3.20
CA THR A 176 -0.44 -7.32 3.70
C THR A 176 0.86 -6.53 3.57
N TYR A 177 2.02 -7.18 3.71
CA TYR A 177 3.32 -6.52 3.65
C TYR A 177 3.68 -5.99 2.26
N LEU A 178 3.00 -6.44 1.19
CA LEU A 178 3.19 -5.96 -0.18
C LEU A 178 2.27 -4.78 -0.53
N VAL A 179 1.36 -4.36 0.35
CA VAL A 179 0.57 -3.15 0.13
C VAL A 179 1.52 -1.94 0.12
N ALA A 180 1.43 -1.12 -0.92
CA ALA A 180 2.25 0.07 -1.07
C ALA A 180 1.45 1.30 -1.45
N ILE A 181 1.76 2.41 -0.79
CA ILE A 181 1.18 3.74 -1.03
C ILE A 181 2.31 4.75 -1.11
N VAL A 182 2.26 5.62 -2.12
CA VAL A 182 3.10 6.81 -2.21
C VAL A 182 2.22 8.04 -2.46
N ILE A 183 2.48 9.12 -1.73
CA ILE A 183 1.83 10.42 -1.94
C ILE A 183 2.93 11.48 -2.07
N SER A 184 3.08 12.07 -3.25
CA SER A 184 4.17 12.99 -3.58
C SER A 184 3.81 13.88 -4.77
N ASP A 185 4.64 14.89 -5.03
CA ASP A 185 4.63 15.71 -6.26
C ASP A 185 5.64 15.19 -7.29
N PHE A 186 5.91 13.87 -7.29
CA PHE A 186 6.83 13.25 -8.23
C PHE A 186 6.29 13.27 -9.66
N THR A 187 7.21 13.37 -10.63
CA THR A 187 6.90 13.12 -12.04
C THR A 187 7.33 11.70 -12.42
N SER A 188 6.94 11.27 -13.61
CA SER A 188 7.24 9.93 -14.11
C SER A 188 7.79 9.91 -15.52
N GLU A 189 8.66 8.95 -15.79
CA GLU A 189 9.04 8.53 -17.14
C GLU A 189 8.45 7.16 -17.45
N THR A 190 7.99 6.95 -18.68
CA THR A 190 7.36 5.70 -19.11
C THR A 190 8.25 4.98 -20.11
N ALA A 191 8.31 3.65 -20.03
CA ALA A 191 9.03 2.84 -21.02
C ALA A 191 8.35 2.96 -22.40
N PRO A 192 9.13 2.99 -23.50
CA PRO A 192 8.55 2.92 -24.84
C PRO A 192 7.69 1.67 -25.06
N ASP A 193 6.62 1.83 -25.85
CA ASP A 193 5.73 0.74 -26.24
C ASP A 193 6.49 -0.41 -26.91
N GLY A 194 6.02 -1.64 -26.71
CA GLY A 194 6.59 -2.85 -27.31
C GLY A 194 7.83 -3.43 -26.60
N LEU A 195 8.38 -2.75 -25.59
CA LEU A 195 9.45 -3.32 -24.75
C LEU A 195 8.94 -4.36 -23.75
N PHE A 196 7.71 -4.21 -23.28
CA PHE A 196 7.00 -5.13 -22.39
C PHE A 196 5.50 -5.03 -22.64
N ASP A 197 4.76 -6.10 -22.36
CA ASP A 197 3.31 -6.18 -22.64
C ASP A 197 2.47 -5.27 -21.72
N LYS A 198 3.08 -4.70 -20.67
CA LYS A 198 2.40 -3.86 -19.68
C LYS A 198 3.10 -2.50 -19.53
N PRO A 199 2.36 -1.45 -19.12
CA PRO A 199 2.97 -0.16 -18.81
C PRO A 199 4.02 -0.29 -17.70
N VAL A 200 5.20 0.27 -17.96
CA VAL A 200 6.29 0.36 -16.98
C VAL A 200 6.65 1.81 -16.76
N LYS A 201 6.50 2.31 -15.53
CA LYS A 201 6.76 3.71 -15.18
C LYS A 201 7.70 3.84 -14.01
N ILE A 202 8.58 4.84 -14.10
CA ILE A 202 9.50 5.20 -13.03
C ILE A 202 9.11 6.59 -12.53
N TYR A 203 8.83 6.71 -11.24
CA TYR A 203 8.51 7.95 -10.56
C TYR A 203 9.68 8.41 -9.70
N GLY A 204 9.85 9.72 -9.60
CA GLY A 204 10.82 10.31 -8.68
C GLY A 204 10.73 11.83 -8.66
N VAL A 205 11.70 12.42 -7.96
CA VAL A 205 11.85 13.89 -7.90
C VAL A 205 11.88 14.47 -9.32
N PRO A 206 11.12 15.54 -9.63
CA PRO A 206 10.97 16.02 -11.00
C PRO A 206 12.28 16.29 -11.74
N GLU A 207 13.24 16.91 -11.05
CA GLU A 207 14.56 17.20 -11.60
C GLU A 207 15.35 15.93 -11.96
N LEU A 208 15.18 14.87 -11.17
CA LEU A 208 15.86 13.61 -11.42
C LEU A 208 15.29 12.91 -12.67
N MET A 209 13.96 12.96 -12.84
CA MET A 209 13.30 12.40 -14.02
C MET A 209 13.74 13.13 -15.29
N ALA A 210 13.79 14.47 -15.23
CA ALA A 210 14.19 15.33 -16.35
C ALA A 210 15.65 15.13 -16.82
N ARG A 211 16.53 14.57 -15.97
CA ARG A 211 17.94 14.28 -16.32
C ARG A 211 18.13 12.99 -17.14
N GLY A 212 17.05 12.32 -17.53
CA GLY A 212 17.07 11.13 -18.41
C GLY A 212 17.29 9.78 -17.69
N GLY A 213 17.57 9.79 -16.38
CA GLY A 213 17.70 8.57 -15.59
C GLY A 213 16.40 7.76 -15.52
N GLY A 214 15.25 8.43 -15.44
CA GLY A 214 13.94 7.77 -15.42
C GLY A 214 13.65 6.97 -16.68
N ALA A 215 13.90 7.55 -17.87
CA ALA A 215 13.66 6.90 -19.15
C ALA A 215 14.57 5.67 -19.37
N PHE A 216 15.85 5.78 -18.97
CA PHE A 216 16.77 4.65 -18.96
C PHE A 216 16.27 3.52 -18.05
N SER A 217 15.89 3.86 -16.81
CA SER A 217 15.36 2.90 -15.84
C SER A 217 14.09 2.23 -16.35
N ALA A 218 13.12 2.99 -16.89
CA ALA A 218 11.87 2.44 -17.40
C ALA A 218 12.12 1.43 -18.54
N SER A 219 12.93 1.82 -19.52
CA SER A 219 13.29 0.97 -20.66
C SER A 219 14.03 -0.31 -20.23
N THR A 220 14.93 -0.18 -19.25
CA THR A 220 15.70 -1.32 -18.71
C THR A 220 14.78 -2.27 -17.95
N SER A 221 13.90 -1.73 -17.11
CA SER A 221 12.91 -2.49 -16.34
C SER A 221 12.01 -3.32 -17.24
N ALA A 222 11.48 -2.71 -18.31
CA ALA A 222 10.63 -3.39 -19.29
C ALA A 222 11.35 -4.57 -19.95
N LYS A 223 12.60 -4.37 -20.39
CA LYS A 223 13.42 -5.43 -21.01
C LYS A 223 13.74 -6.56 -20.02
N VAL A 224 14.08 -6.21 -18.77
CA VAL A 224 14.35 -7.20 -17.72
C VAL A 224 13.10 -8.01 -17.43
N MET A 225 11.94 -7.37 -17.23
CA MET A 225 10.68 -8.07 -16.97
C MET A 225 10.30 -9.01 -18.11
N LYS A 226 10.40 -8.55 -19.36
CA LYS A 226 10.20 -9.42 -20.52
C LYS A 226 11.10 -10.65 -20.47
N LYS A 227 12.38 -10.45 -20.12
CA LYS A 227 13.32 -11.57 -20.02
C LYS A 227 13.02 -12.51 -18.85
N LEU A 228 12.53 -12.00 -17.73
CA LEU A 228 12.12 -12.83 -16.59
C LEU A 228 10.88 -13.66 -16.93
N GLU A 229 9.88 -13.09 -17.63
CA GLU A 229 8.73 -13.86 -18.11
C GLU A 229 9.14 -14.99 -19.05
N GLU A 230 10.11 -14.75 -19.94
CA GLU A 230 10.68 -15.78 -20.82
C GLU A 230 11.43 -16.88 -20.04
N ILE A 231 12.21 -16.51 -19.01
CA ILE A 231 13.02 -17.46 -18.24
C ILE A 231 12.15 -18.34 -17.34
N PHE A 232 11.18 -17.74 -16.67
CA PHE A 232 10.32 -18.45 -15.71
C PHE A 232 9.07 -19.04 -16.35
N GLU A 233 8.84 -18.78 -17.65
CA GLU A 233 7.65 -19.20 -18.39
C GLU A 233 6.34 -18.79 -17.69
N HIS A 234 6.39 -17.67 -16.95
CA HIS A 234 5.30 -17.16 -16.14
C HIS A 234 5.10 -15.68 -16.42
N LYS A 235 3.87 -15.29 -16.77
CA LYS A 235 3.54 -13.89 -17.04
C LYS A 235 3.36 -13.14 -15.74
N TYR A 236 3.91 -11.93 -15.67
CA TYR A 236 3.66 -11.01 -14.58
C TYR A 236 2.15 -10.79 -14.42
N GLU A 237 1.61 -10.86 -13.20
CA GLU A 237 0.16 -10.84 -13.00
C GLU A 237 -0.42 -9.42 -12.97
N MET A 238 0.28 -8.47 -12.36
CA MET A 238 -0.23 -7.12 -12.13
C MET A 238 -0.38 -6.32 -13.43
N PRO A 239 -1.40 -5.46 -13.58
CA PRO A 239 -1.71 -4.78 -14.85
C PRO A 239 -0.72 -3.67 -15.23
N LYS A 240 0.14 -3.25 -14.30
CA LYS A 240 1.21 -2.26 -14.49
C LYS A 240 2.42 -2.64 -13.64
N LEU A 241 3.57 -2.07 -13.98
CA LEU A 241 4.74 -2.04 -13.11
C LEU A 241 5.17 -0.59 -12.91
N ASP A 242 4.81 -0.02 -11.77
CA ASP A 242 5.37 1.25 -11.36
C ASP A 242 6.57 1.02 -10.44
N SER A 243 7.51 1.95 -10.45
CA SER A 243 8.58 1.98 -9.46
C SER A 243 8.90 3.40 -9.03
N VAL A 244 9.28 3.58 -7.78
CA VAL A 244 9.47 4.90 -7.16
C VAL A 244 10.87 5.01 -6.56
N ALA A 245 11.62 5.99 -7.06
CA ALA A 245 12.90 6.39 -6.48
C ALA A 245 12.66 7.29 -5.26
N VAL A 246 12.74 6.70 -4.07
CA VAL A 246 12.59 7.41 -2.79
C VAL A 246 13.93 8.07 -2.39
N PRO A 247 13.92 9.33 -1.92
CA PRO A 247 15.13 10.02 -1.49
C PRO A 247 15.92 9.22 -0.44
N ARG A 248 17.24 9.23 -0.57
CA ARG A 248 18.17 8.31 0.11
C ARG A 248 17.93 8.17 1.62
N ASN A 249 17.71 9.29 2.30
CA ASN A 249 17.59 9.35 3.75
C ASN A 249 16.29 8.74 4.28
N TYR A 250 15.36 8.38 3.40
CA TYR A 250 14.03 7.92 3.74
C TYR A 250 13.72 6.52 3.20
N PHE A 251 14.73 5.73 2.79
CA PHE A 251 14.54 4.34 2.39
C PHE A 251 15.69 3.44 2.83
N ALA A 252 15.49 2.67 3.90
CA ALA A 252 16.55 1.90 4.56
C ALA A 252 16.91 0.58 3.83
N ALA A 253 15.91 -0.12 3.27
CA ALA A 253 16.04 -1.48 2.75
C ALA A 253 16.75 -1.61 1.38
N GLY A 254 17.09 -0.49 0.74
CA GLY A 254 17.66 -0.48 -0.62
C GLY A 254 16.57 -0.57 -1.70
N ALA A 255 15.80 -1.66 -1.74
CA ALA A 255 14.57 -1.80 -2.54
C ALA A 255 13.51 -2.64 -1.80
N MET A 256 12.25 -2.53 -2.23
CA MET A 256 11.12 -3.32 -1.77
C MET A 256 10.19 -3.61 -2.95
N GLU A 257 9.88 -4.88 -3.15
CA GLU A 257 9.20 -5.48 -4.30
C GLU A 257 7.67 -5.41 -4.24
N ASN A 258 7.11 -4.36 -3.64
CA ASN A 258 5.66 -4.25 -3.51
C ASN A 258 4.98 -4.41 -4.88
N TRP A 259 4.04 -5.34 -5.00
CA TRP A 259 3.48 -5.74 -6.29
C TRP A 259 2.83 -4.57 -7.02
N GLY A 260 3.31 -4.26 -8.23
CA GLY A 260 2.82 -3.16 -9.06
C GLY A 260 3.31 -1.77 -8.65
N LEU A 261 4.10 -1.65 -7.57
CA LEU A 261 4.68 -0.38 -7.08
C LEU A 261 6.00 -0.60 -6.31
N ILE A 262 7.08 -0.95 -7.00
CA ILE A 262 8.39 -1.18 -6.38
C ILE A 262 8.93 0.13 -5.80
N THR A 263 9.39 0.14 -4.56
CA THR A 263 10.04 1.32 -3.96
C THR A 263 11.51 1.06 -3.78
N TYR A 264 12.37 2.02 -4.13
CA TYR A 264 13.81 1.86 -3.96
C TYR A 264 14.50 3.16 -3.60
N ARG A 265 15.63 3.03 -2.90
CA ARG A 265 16.50 4.13 -2.55
C ARG A 265 17.14 4.71 -3.80
N PHE A 266 17.11 6.02 -3.94
CA PHE A 266 17.86 6.69 -5.00
C PHE A 266 19.39 6.68 -4.73
N GLU A 267 20.17 5.95 -5.54
CA GLU A 267 21.64 5.97 -5.62
C GLU A 267 22.15 5.51 -7.02
N ILE A 268 23.41 5.82 -7.36
CA ILE A 268 24.09 5.38 -8.59
C ILE A 268 24.20 3.83 -8.69
N ARG A 269 24.08 3.10 -7.58
CA ARG A 269 24.09 1.62 -7.51
C ARG A 269 22.69 0.97 -7.47
N SER A 270 21.61 1.74 -7.56
CA SER A 270 20.25 1.24 -7.37
C SER A 270 19.79 0.23 -8.41
N VAL A 271 20.45 0.14 -9.57
CA VAL A 271 20.12 -0.84 -10.62
C VAL A 271 20.20 -2.28 -10.10
N PHE A 272 21.14 -2.61 -9.22
CA PHE A 272 21.28 -3.98 -8.68
C PHE A 272 20.11 -4.36 -7.76
N PHE A 273 19.80 -3.52 -6.76
CA PHE A 273 18.68 -3.75 -5.85
C PHE A 273 17.33 -3.71 -6.57
N PHE A 274 17.23 -2.85 -7.58
CA PHE A 274 16.07 -2.77 -8.45
C PHE A 274 15.88 -4.07 -9.26
N ILE A 275 16.93 -4.59 -9.90
CA ILE A 275 16.87 -5.88 -10.61
C ILE A 275 16.54 -7.02 -9.64
N LEU A 276 17.12 -7.03 -8.43
CA LEU A 276 16.80 -8.04 -7.43
C LEU A 276 15.32 -7.99 -7.00
N ALA A 277 14.77 -6.79 -6.80
CA ALA A 277 13.35 -6.61 -6.52
C ALA A 277 12.47 -7.09 -7.69
N LEU A 278 12.88 -6.87 -8.94
CA LEU A 278 12.17 -7.43 -10.10
C LEU A 278 12.19 -8.97 -10.10
N ILE A 279 13.34 -9.57 -9.81
CA ILE A 279 13.47 -11.04 -9.71
C ILE A 279 12.55 -11.56 -8.60
N HIS A 280 12.56 -10.93 -7.42
CA HIS A 280 11.71 -11.35 -6.29
C HIS A 280 10.22 -11.16 -6.59
N THR A 281 9.86 -10.08 -7.29
CA THR A 281 8.48 -9.83 -7.74
C THR A 281 7.97 -10.98 -8.61
N VAL A 282 8.79 -11.49 -9.55
CA VAL A 282 8.39 -12.62 -10.41
C VAL A 282 8.42 -13.93 -9.64
N PHE A 283 9.40 -14.14 -8.75
CA PHE A 283 9.49 -15.37 -7.96
C PHE A 283 8.32 -15.52 -6.98
N THR A 284 7.86 -14.41 -6.38
CA THR A 284 6.71 -14.43 -5.46
C THR A 284 5.37 -14.61 -6.15
N SER A 285 5.28 -14.35 -7.46
CA SER A 285 4.05 -14.58 -8.24
C SER A 285 3.90 -16.01 -8.78
N ILE A 286 4.97 -16.82 -8.74
CA ILE A 286 4.95 -18.26 -9.10
C ILE A 286 4.45 -19.09 -7.93
#